data_AF-A0A5J9U8B7-F1
#
_entry.id   AF-A0A5J9U8B7-F1
#
_cell.length_a   1.000
_cell.length_b   1.000
_cell.length_c   1.000
_cell.angle_alpha   90.00
_cell.angle_beta   90.00
_cell.angle_gamma   90.00
#
_symmetry.space_group_name_H-M   'P 1'
#
loop_
_entity.id
_entity.type
_entity.pdbx_description
1 polymer ?
#
loop_
_entity_poly.entity_id
_entity_poly.type
_entity_poly.pdbx_seq_one_letter_code
_entity_poly.pdbx_strand_id
1 'polypeptide(L)'
;MWLQLHAQVDDDGSGIVALSIDFHQLQKSCKFIKTNLQESPKEALLCMGAASHLVDVYSFQNLSVMYQREDFLLDEKIEINIRLYNYTEKTIALKELKSAYIKKIVALRGTVLKVSTVKPLVVKLKFRCMKCASEITRQLCDGKFSPPMSCGILGCKSRNFSPDRSTAELIDFQKIRHVNFSLGGGDKMLQKDGDIDEDVRHRISAGWLKWRQASGVLCDKRVPQKLKGKFYRTAIRPAMLYGVECWPTKRRHVQQLSVAEMRMLRWFCGHTRRDRIRNADIRDKVGVAPIEEKLVQHRLRWFGHIQRRPPEAPVHKGILKRADNIKRGRGRPNLTWDESVKRDLKEWNISKELAVDRSAWRLAINVPEP
;
A
#
# COMPACT_ATOMS: atom_id res chain seq x y z
N MET A 1 -2.81 -32.34 -19.96
CA MET A 1 -2.40 -31.10 -19.26
C MET A 1 -3.61 -30.28 -18.85
N TRP A 2 -4.47 -29.86 -19.78
CA TRP A 2 -5.70 -29.10 -19.48
C TRP A 2 -6.75 -29.88 -18.65
N LEU A 3 -6.91 -31.20 -18.88
CA LEU A 3 -7.78 -32.06 -18.07
C LEU A 3 -7.36 -32.21 -16.58
N GLN A 4 -6.07 -32.00 -16.26
CA GLN A 4 -5.58 -32.02 -14.87
C GLN A 4 -5.73 -30.67 -14.15
N LEU A 5 -5.95 -29.59 -14.90
CA LEU A 5 -6.09 -28.22 -14.39
C LEU A 5 -7.54 -27.90 -13.97
N HIS A 6 -8.52 -28.70 -14.40
CA HIS A 6 -9.94 -28.58 -14.03
C HIS A 6 -10.18 -28.76 -12.51
N ALA A 7 -9.33 -29.52 -11.81
CA ALA A 7 -9.46 -29.76 -10.37
C ALA A 7 -9.03 -28.55 -9.49
N GLN A 8 -8.58 -27.45 -10.09
CA GLN A 8 -8.08 -26.25 -9.39
C GLN A 8 -8.92 -24.99 -9.65
N VAL A 9 -10.12 -25.17 -10.21
CA VAL A 9 -11.06 -24.08 -10.47
C VAL A 9 -11.74 -23.71 -9.15
N ASP A 10 -11.28 -22.62 -8.54
CA ASP A 10 -12.00 -21.97 -7.43
C ASP A 10 -13.06 -21.04 -8.04
N ASP A 11 -14.33 -21.33 -7.75
CA ASP A 11 -15.47 -20.50 -8.12
C ASP A 11 -15.69 -19.42 -7.05
N ASP A 12 -15.32 -18.18 -7.36
CA ASP A 12 -15.50 -17.02 -6.49
C ASP A 12 -16.95 -16.47 -6.54
N GLY A 13 -17.92 -17.22 -7.08
CA GLY A 13 -19.35 -16.87 -7.08
C GLY A 13 -19.71 -15.65 -7.94
N SER A 14 -18.87 -15.31 -8.92
CA SER A 14 -19.00 -14.13 -9.79
C SER A 14 -19.09 -14.43 -11.29
N GLY A 15 -19.25 -15.71 -11.67
CA GLY A 15 -19.34 -16.14 -13.08
C GLY A 15 -18.00 -16.08 -13.85
N ILE A 16 -16.89 -15.84 -13.16
CA ILE A 16 -15.54 -15.79 -13.72
C ILE A 16 -14.73 -16.95 -13.13
N VAL A 17 -14.40 -17.94 -13.96
CA VAL A 17 -13.61 -19.11 -13.58
C VAL A 17 -12.13 -18.79 -13.70
N ALA A 18 -11.36 -18.89 -12.62
CA ALA A 18 -9.92 -18.64 -12.63
C ALA A 18 -9.13 -19.94 -12.83
N LEU A 19 -8.24 -19.97 -13.82
CA LEU A 19 -7.37 -21.12 -14.08
C LEU A 19 -5.92 -20.77 -13.77
N SER A 20 -5.39 -21.35 -12.70
CA SER A 20 -4.01 -21.11 -12.26
C SER A 20 -3.04 -22.05 -12.99
N ILE A 21 -2.04 -21.52 -13.69
CA ILE A 21 -1.10 -22.31 -14.50
C ILE A 21 0.35 -21.95 -14.12
N ASP A 22 1.18 -22.97 -13.85
CA ASP A 22 2.62 -22.78 -13.67
C ASP A 22 3.29 -22.43 -15.01
N PHE A 23 3.94 -21.27 -15.06
CA PHE A 23 4.63 -20.81 -16.25
C PHE A 23 5.76 -21.76 -16.72
N HIS A 24 6.48 -22.41 -15.80
CA HIS A 24 7.55 -23.34 -16.17
C HIS A 24 7.00 -24.61 -16.83
N GLN A 25 5.84 -25.09 -16.37
CA GLN A 25 5.17 -26.25 -16.98
C GLN A 25 4.61 -25.91 -18.36
N LEU A 26 4.06 -24.70 -18.51
CA LEU A 26 3.58 -24.18 -19.79
C LEU A 26 4.73 -24.04 -20.80
N GLN A 27 5.88 -23.54 -20.37
CA GLN A 27 7.07 -23.37 -21.22
C GLN A 27 7.63 -24.70 -21.73
N LYS A 28 7.61 -25.75 -20.90
CA LYS A 28 8.03 -27.10 -21.31
C LYS A 28 7.10 -27.69 -22.37
N SER A 29 5.81 -27.39 -22.28
CA SER A 29 4.78 -27.98 -23.13
C SER A 29 4.57 -27.22 -24.44
N CYS A 30 4.75 -25.89 -24.44
CA CYS A 30 4.48 -25.04 -25.60
C CYS A 30 5.53 -23.94 -25.78
N LYS A 31 6.52 -24.19 -26.65
CA LYS A 31 7.60 -23.22 -26.93
C LYS A 31 7.11 -21.91 -27.58
N PHE A 32 6.05 -21.96 -28.40
CA PHE A 32 5.52 -20.79 -29.12
C PHE A 32 4.82 -19.78 -28.20
N ILE A 33 4.29 -20.21 -27.05
CA ILE A 33 3.54 -19.34 -26.15
C ILE A 33 4.46 -18.28 -25.53
N LYS A 34 5.75 -18.59 -25.40
CA LYS A 34 6.75 -17.66 -24.87
C LYS A 34 6.89 -16.39 -25.72
N THR A 35 6.92 -16.49 -27.05
CA THR A 35 7.06 -15.32 -27.93
C THR A 35 5.80 -14.46 -27.88
N ASN A 36 4.62 -15.09 -27.94
CA ASN A 36 3.34 -14.38 -27.90
C ASN A 36 3.09 -13.67 -26.55
N LEU A 37 3.49 -14.27 -25.43
CA LEU A 37 3.42 -13.62 -24.11
C LEU A 37 4.40 -12.44 -23.96
N GLN A 38 5.47 -12.39 -24.75
CA GLN A 38 6.43 -11.29 -24.72
C GLN A 38 6.01 -10.10 -25.60
N GLU A 39 5.34 -10.37 -26.73
CA GLU A 39 4.88 -9.36 -27.69
C GLU A 39 3.50 -8.78 -27.33
N SER A 40 2.49 -9.63 -27.13
CA SER A 40 1.11 -9.23 -26.83
C SER A 40 0.46 -10.10 -25.74
N PRO A 41 0.89 -9.95 -24.48
CA PRO A 41 0.43 -10.83 -23.39
C PRO A 41 -1.08 -10.81 -23.15
N LYS A 42 -1.73 -9.66 -23.34
CA LYS A 42 -3.18 -9.54 -23.14
C LYS A 42 -3.94 -10.43 -24.13
N GLU A 43 -3.54 -10.43 -25.40
CA GLU A 43 -4.15 -11.25 -26.44
C GLU A 43 -3.83 -12.73 -26.23
N ALA A 44 -2.57 -13.04 -25.89
CA ALA A 44 -2.15 -14.41 -25.61
C ALA A 44 -2.95 -15.04 -24.45
N LEU A 45 -3.16 -14.32 -23.35
CA LEU A 45 -3.97 -14.81 -22.22
C LEU A 45 -5.44 -15.00 -22.59
N LEU A 46 -6.01 -14.11 -23.40
CA LEU A 46 -7.39 -14.25 -23.90
C LEU A 46 -7.54 -15.47 -24.81
N CYS A 47 -6.60 -15.68 -25.75
CA CYS A 47 -6.61 -16.84 -26.63
C CYS A 47 -6.44 -18.14 -25.85
N MET A 48 -5.60 -18.16 -24.81
CA MET A 48 -5.46 -19.32 -23.94
C MET A 48 -6.74 -19.59 -23.16
N GLY A 49 -7.42 -18.55 -22.63
CA GLY A 49 -8.68 -18.71 -21.89
C GLY A 49 -9.80 -19.27 -22.78
N ALA A 50 -9.88 -18.78 -24.02
CA ALA A 50 -10.80 -19.32 -25.03
C ALA A 50 -10.47 -20.78 -25.37
N ALA A 51 -9.18 -21.15 -25.48
CA ALA A 51 -8.78 -22.52 -25.72
C ALA A 51 -9.12 -23.45 -24.54
N SER A 52 -8.97 -22.99 -23.30
CA SER A 52 -9.40 -23.73 -22.10
C SER A 52 -10.90 -23.98 -22.13
N HIS A 53 -11.68 -22.94 -22.46
CA HIS A 53 -13.13 -23.06 -22.54
C HIS A 53 -13.57 -24.08 -23.60
N LEU A 54 -12.91 -24.09 -24.77
CA LEU A 54 -13.16 -25.11 -25.79
C LEU A 54 -12.87 -26.53 -25.29
N VAL A 55 -11.78 -26.74 -24.55
CA VAL A 55 -11.46 -28.06 -23.97
C VAL A 55 -12.51 -28.48 -22.93
N ASP A 56 -12.97 -27.55 -22.09
CA ASP A 56 -14.03 -27.82 -21.12
C ASP A 56 -15.31 -28.24 -21.84
N VAL A 57 -15.76 -27.49 -22.86
CA VAL A 57 -16.93 -27.83 -23.68
C VAL A 57 -16.78 -29.20 -24.36
N TYR A 58 -15.61 -29.51 -24.93
CA TYR A 58 -15.36 -30.82 -25.57
C TYR A 58 -15.29 -31.98 -24.55
N SER A 59 -14.77 -31.74 -23.35
CA SER A 59 -14.72 -32.77 -22.30
C SER A 59 -16.10 -33.07 -21.71
N PHE A 60 -16.96 -32.05 -21.58
CA PHE A 60 -18.36 -32.19 -21.20
C PHE A 60 -19.20 -32.90 -22.28
N GLN A 61 -18.96 -32.61 -23.56
CA GLN A 61 -19.62 -33.33 -24.66
C GLN A 61 -19.26 -34.82 -24.71
N ASN A 62 -18.05 -35.20 -24.30
CA ASN A 62 -17.69 -36.62 -24.19
C ASN A 62 -18.33 -37.32 -22.98
N LEU A 63 -18.63 -36.58 -21.91
CA LEU A 63 -19.36 -37.10 -20.75
C LEU A 63 -20.87 -37.25 -21.01
N SER A 64 -21.48 -36.36 -21.82
CA SER A 64 -22.90 -36.47 -22.17
C SER A 64 -23.21 -37.66 -23.09
N VAL A 65 -22.23 -38.17 -23.83
CA VAL A 65 -22.35 -39.43 -24.59
C VAL A 65 -22.39 -40.66 -23.66
N MET A 66 -21.90 -40.57 -22.42
CA MET A 66 -21.94 -41.66 -21.43
C MET A 66 -23.21 -41.68 -20.56
N TYR A 67 -23.88 -40.55 -20.37
CA TYR A 67 -25.09 -40.45 -19.56
C TYR A 67 -26.18 -39.74 -20.39
N GLN A 68 -27.06 -40.52 -21.01
CA GLN A 68 -28.25 -40.03 -21.71
C GLN A 68 -29.07 -39.11 -20.80
N ARG A 69 -28.84 -37.80 -20.90
CA ARG A 69 -29.73 -36.75 -20.40
C ARG A 69 -29.78 -35.66 -21.45
N GLU A 70 -30.88 -35.69 -22.20
CA GLU A 70 -31.42 -34.53 -22.89
C GLU A 70 -31.78 -33.49 -21.81
N ASP A 71 -31.44 -32.22 -22.05
CA ASP A 71 -31.66 -31.03 -21.21
C ASP A 71 -30.40 -30.51 -20.50
N PHE A 72 -29.49 -29.90 -21.26
CA PHE A 72 -28.70 -28.78 -20.74
C PHE A 72 -28.54 -27.72 -21.83
N LEU A 73 -29.35 -26.66 -21.69
CA LEU A 73 -29.16 -25.40 -22.38
C LEU A 73 -27.70 -24.95 -22.16
N LEU A 74 -27.00 -24.66 -23.26
CA LEU A 74 -25.70 -23.97 -23.28
C LEU A 74 -25.90 -22.57 -22.70
N ASP A 75 -26.07 -22.49 -21.40
CA ASP A 75 -26.24 -21.23 -20.70
C ASP A 75 -24.97 -20.85 -19.96
N GLU A 76 -24.71 -19.56 -20.04
CA GLU A 76 -23.66 -18.79 -19.42
C GLU A 76 -22.26 -18.88 -20.06
N LYS A 77 -21.89 -17.72 -20.58
CA LYS A 77 -20.61 -17.33 -21.17
C LYS A 77 -19.52 -17.37 -20.08
N ILE A 78 -19.02 -18.57 -19.75
CA ILE A 78 -17.97 -18.75 -18.73
C ILE A 78 -16.67 -18.10 -19.24
N GLU A 79 -16.32 -16.94 -18.69
CA GLU A 79 -15.07 -16.25 -19.00
C GLU A 79 -13.95 -16.85 -18.13
N ILE A 80 -13.07 -17.65 -18.74
CA ILE A 80 -11.94 -18.26 -18.05
C ILE A 80 -10.76 -17.29 -17.99
N ASN A 81 -10.44 -16.82 -16.79
CA ASN A 81 -9.31 -15.95 -16.52
C ASN A 81 -8.07 -16.77 -16.15
N ILE A 82 -7.03 -16.66 -16.96
CA ILE A 82 -5.78 -17.39 -16.72
C ILE A 82 -4.87 -16.62 -15.77
N ARG A 83 -4.49 -17.27 -14.66
CA ARG A 83 -3.56 -16.75 -13.66
C ARG A 83 -2.23 -17.49 -13.78
N LEU A 84 -1.23 -16.82 -14.35
CA LEU A 84 0.12 -17.36 -14.41
C LEU A 84 0.85 -17.13 -13.08
N TYR A 85 1.41 -18.18 -12.50
CA TYR A 85 2.32 -18.09 -11.36
C TYR A 85 3.71 -18.64 -11.72
N ASN A 86 4.72 -18.37 -10.88
CA ASN A 86 6.13 -18.70 -11.15
C ASN A 86 6.71 -18.08 -12.44
N TYR A 87 6.24 -16.88 -12.82
CA TYR A 87 6.83 -16.11 -13.92
C TYR A 87 8.20 -15.52 -13.50
N THR A 88 9.26 -16.30 -13.64
CA THR A 88 10.61 -15.95 -13.16
C THR A 88 11.42 -15.14 -14.17
N GLU A 89 11.08 -15.18 -15.47
CA GLU A 89 11.90 -14.62 -16.55
C GLU A 89 12.10 -13.09 -16.50
N LYS A 90 11.14 -12.35 -15.90
CA LYS A 90 11.24 -10.89 -15.73
C LYS A 90 10.76 -10.47 -14.35
N THR A 91 11.46 -10.95 -13.32
CA THR A 91 11.27 -10.42 -11.96
C THR A 91 11.94 -9.06 -11.88
N ILE A 92 11.14 -8.00 -11.86
CA ILE A 92 11.59 -6.61 -11.87
C ILE A 92 11.29 -5.99 -10.52
N ALA A 93 12.24 -5.22 -10.01
CA ALA A 93 11.99 -4.35 -8.88
C ALA A 93 11.16 -3.14 -9.39
N LEU A 94 10.04 -2.78 -8.78
CA LEU A 94 9.22 -1.57 -9.02
C LEU A 94 10.00 -0.28 -9.40
N LYS A 95 11.22 -0.06 -8.88
CA LYS A 95 12.12 1.06 -9.17
C LYS A 95 12.70 1.03 -10.59
N GLU A 96 12.82 -0.16 -11.16
CA GLU A 96 13.29 -0.45 -12.51
C GLU A 96 12.12 -0.54 -13.50
N LEU A 97 10.88 -0.41 -13.02
CA LEU A 97 9.70 -0.33 -13.87
C LEU A 97 9.72 0.99 -14.65
N LYS A 98 10.16 0.91 -15.90
CA LYS A 98 10.20 2.00 -16.88
C LYS A 98 9.04 1.89 -17.88
N SER A 99 8.84 2.93 -18.67
CA SER A 99 7.85 2.97 -19.75
C SER A 99 7.99 1.83 -20.77
N ALA A 100 9.19 1.26 -20.93
CA ALA A 100 9.45 0.12 -21.82
C ALA A 100 8.69 -1.18 -21.47
N TYR A 101 8.12 -1.25 -20.26
CA TYR A 101 7.32 -2.37 -19.76
C TYR A 101 5.81 -2.15 -19.87
N ILE A 102 5.36 -1.01 -20.40
CA ILE A 102 3.94 -0.78 -20.68
C ILE A 102 3.45 -1.87 -21.65
N LYS A 103 2.29 -2.47 -21.34
CA LYS A 103 1.68 -3.61 -22.07
C LYS A 103 2.46 -4.94 -22.02
N LYS A 104 3.46 -5.09 -21.14
CA LYS A 104 4.20 -6.35 -20.95
C LYS A 104 3.88 -6.99 -19.60
N ILE A 105 3.94 -8.33 -19.51
CA ILE A 105 3.87 -9.03 -18.22
C ILE A 105 5.21 -8.87 -17.50
N VAL A 106 5.11 -8.52 -16.21
CA VAL A 106 6.25 -8.37 -15.32
C VAL A 106 5.91 -9.02 -13.98
N ALA A 107 6.87 -9.73 -13.40
CA ALA A 107 6.74 -10.21 -12.03
C ALA A 107 7.33 -9.16 -11.09
N LEU A 108 6.56 -8.69 -10.13
CA LEU A 108 7.01 -7.71 -9.14
C LEU A 108 7.23 -8.39 -7.80
N ARG A 109 8.41 -8.21 -7.22
CA ARG A 109 8.72 -8.67 -5.85
C ARG A 109 8.80 -7.45 -4.93
N GLY A 110 8.03 -7.45 -3.83
CA GLY A 110 8.06 -6.36 -2.87
C GLY A 110 7.21 -6.63 -1.62
N THR A 111 7.36 -5.78 -0.61
CA THR A 111 6.63 -5.88 0.65
C THR A 111 5.38 -5.02 0.59
N VAL A 112 4.26 -5.60 1.01
CA VAL A 112 2.99 -4.88 1.15
C VAL A 112 3.03 -4.08 2.45
N LEU A 113 3.01 -2.74 2.36
CA LEU A 113 3.07 -1.87 3.55
C LEU A 113 1.70 -1.58 4.16
N LYS A 114 0.68 -1.47 3.29
CA LYS A 114 -0.68 -1.16 3.70
C LYS A 114 -1.65 -1.68 2.65
N VAL A 115 -2.67 -2.37 3.11
CA VAL A 115 -3.80 -2.82 2.31
C VAL A 115 -4.99 -1.92 2.64
N SER A 116 -5.67 -1.35 1.65
CA SER A 116 -6.92 -0.62 1.88
C SER A 116 -8.06 -1.59 2.20
N THR A 117 -9.15 -1.10 2.78
CA THR A 117 -10.40 -1.89 2.79
C THR A 117 -10.81 -2.20 1.33
N VAL A 118 -11.41 -3.37 1.12
CA VAL A 118 -12.03 -3.74 -0.16
C VAL A 118 -13.14 -2.74 -0.44
N LYS A 119 -13.22 -2.27 -1.69
CA LYS A 119 -14.27 -1.37 -2.17
C LYS A 119 -14.83 -1.95 -3.47
N PRO A 120 -16.16 -1.96 -3.66
CA PRO A 120 -16.74 -2.39 -4.92
C PRO A 120 -16.38 -1.38 -6.02
N LEU A 121 -15.89 -1.89 -7.15
CA LEU A 121 -15.60 -1.15 -8.38
C LEU A 121 -16.69 -1.48 -9.40
N VAL A 122 -17.37 -0.45 -9.93
CA VAL A 122 -18.39 -0.66 -10.98
C VAL A 122 -17.69 -0.95 -12.30
N VAL A 123 -17.93 -2.12 -12.87
CA VAL A 123 -17.35 -2.56 -14.16
C VAL A 123 -18.34 -2.41 -15.30
N LYS A 124 -19.63 -2.50 -15.03
CA LYS A 124 -20.68 -2.26 -16.03
C LYS A 124 -21.84 -1.53 -15.38
N LEU A 125 -22.39 -0.56 -16.11
CA LEU A 125 -23.50 0.26 -15.65
C LEU A 125 -24.39 0.64 -16.83
N LYS A 126 -25.70 0.54 -16.66
CA LYS A 126 -26.65 1.07 -17.64
C LYS A 126 -26.92 2.54 -17.38
N PHE A 127 -27.03 3.29 -18.47
CA PHE A 127 -27.37 4.70 -18.47
C PHE A 127 -28.66 4.89 -19.25
N ARG A 128 -29.61 5.64 -18.69
CA ARG A 128 -30.84 6.02 -19.36
C ARG A 128 -30.69 7.41 -19.97
N CYS A 129 -31.06 7.54 -21.24
CA CYS A 129 -31.10 8.85 -21.87
C CYS A 129 -32.28 9.67 -21.33
N MET A 130 -32.03 10.89 -20.85
CA MET A 130 -33.08 11.74 -20.30
C MET A 130 -34.06 12.31 -21.35
N LYS A 131 -33.77 12.17 -22.66
CA LYS A 131 -34.67 12.64 -23.74
C LYS A 131 -35.49 11.53 -24.38
N CYS A 132 -34.87 10.40 -24.72
CA CYS A 132 -35.53 9.31 -25.46
C CYS A 132 -35.69 8.02 -24.63
N ALA A 133 -35.35 8.04 -23.34
CA ALA A 133 -35.39 6.91 -22.43
C ALA A 133 -34.57 5.66 -22.84
N SER A 134 -33.78 5.74 -23.92
CA SER A 134 -32.89 4.67 -24.37
C SER A 134 -31.92 4.23 -23.28
N GLU A 135 -31.81 2.92 -23.08
CA GLU A 135 -30.83 2.31 -22.18
C GLU A 135 -29.53 2.01 -22.92
N ILE A 136 -28.43 2.53 -22.40
CA ILE A 136 -27.09 2.38 -22.95
C ILE A 136 -26.25 1.68 -21.89
N THR A 137 -25.79 0.47 -22.19
CA THR A 137 -24.88 -0.26 -21.30
C THR A 137 -23.45 0.19 -21.56
N ARG A 138 -22.73 0.58 -20.50
CA ARG A 138 -21.32 1.00 -20.59
C ARG A 138 -20.43 0.11 -19.72
N GLN A 139 -19.34 -0.36 -20.30
CA GLN A 139 -18.22 -0.97 -19.57
C GLN A 139 -17.26 0.12 -19.08
N LEU A 140 -16.93 0.06 -17.80
CA LEU A 140 -16.07 1.01 -17.07
C LEU A 140 -14.76 0.31 -16.69
N CYS A 141 -13.92 0.03 -17.68
CA CYS A 141 -12.69 -0.77 -17.53
C CYS A 141 -11.68 -0.19 -16.52
N ASP A 142 -11.70 1.13 -16.32
CA ASP A 142 -10.79 1.84 -15.42
C ASP A 142 -11.43 2.14 -14.04
N GLY A 143 -12.69 1.76 -13.83
CA GLY A 143 -13.48 2.06 -12.64
C GLY A 143 -13.74 3.55 -12.40
N LYS A 144 -13.43 4.41 -13.38
CA LYS A 144 -13.79 5.83 -13.38
C LYS A 144 -15.20 5.99 -13.93
N PHE A 145 -16.04 6.73 -13.23
CA PHE A 145 -17.38 7.04 -13.71
C PHE A 145 -17.31 7.92 -14.98
N SER A 146 -17.74 7.38 -16.12
CA SER A 146 -17.80 8.10 -17.39
C SER A 146 -19.15 7.87 -18.08
N PRO A 147 -20.06 8.86 -18.08
CA PRO A 147 -21.33 8.74 -18.78
C PRO A 147 -21.15 8.75 -20.31
N PRO A 148 -22.13 8.25 -21.09
CA PRO A 148 -22.09 8.31 -22.55
C PRO A 148 -21.96 9.75 -23.07
N MET A 149 -21.23 9.93 -24.18
CA MET A 149 -21.08 11.26 -24.81
C MET A 149 -22.23 11.63 -25.76
N SER A 150 -22.93 10.62 -26.29
CA SER A 150 -24.06 10.78 -27.20
C SER A 150 -25.00 9.58 -27.11
N CYS A 151 -26.24 9.78 -27.53
CA CYS A 151 -27.23 8.72 -27.61
C CYS A 151 -27.10 7.99 -28.96
N GLY A 152 -27.23 6.66 -28.94
CA GLY A 152 -27.14 5.82 -30.15
C GLY A 152 -28.42 5.76 -30.99
N ILE A 153 -29.52 6.36 -30.53
CA ILE A 153 -30.78 6.41 -31.28
C ILE A 153 -30.68 7.44 -32.41
N LEU A 154 -31.03 7.02 -33.64
CA LEU A 154 -31.18 7.92 -34.79
C LEU A 154 -32.13 9.09 -34.45
N GLY A 155 -31.63 10.31 -34.54
CA GLY A 155 -32.38 11.54 -34.26
C GLY A 155 -32.24 12.11 -32.83
N CYS A 156 -31.65 11.37 -31.88
CA CYS A 156 -31.50 11.84 -30.50
C CYS A 156 -30.13 12.52 -30.26
N LYS A 157 -30.11 13.86 -30.13
CA LYS A 157 -28.90 14.65 -29.81
C LYS A 157 -28.67 14.87 -28.31
N SER A 158 -29.25 14.03 -27.45
CA SER A 158 -29.08 14.19 -26.00
C SER A 158 -27.64 13.90 -25.55
N ARG A 159 -27.15 14.71 -24.61
CA ARG A 159 -25.88 14.52 -23.90
C ARG A 159 -26.07 14.27 -22.41
N ASN A 160 -27.32 14.25 -21.94
CA ASN A 160 -27.65 14.09 -20.54
C ASN A 160 -28.19 12.67 -20.28
N PHE A 161 -27.49 11.94 -19.41
CA PHE A 161 -27.73 10.52 -19.13
C PHE A 161 -27.78 10.30 -17.62
N SER A 162 -28.82 9.62 -17.15
CA SER A 162 -28.93 9.20 -15.76
C SER A 162 -28.40 7.77 -15.58
N PRO A 163 -27.52 7.50 -14.61
CA PRO A 163 -27.06 6.15 -14.33
C PRO A 163 -28.13 5.36 -13.56
N ASP A 164 -28.42 4.14 -14.00
CA ASP A 164 -29.24 3.19 -13.25
C ASP A 164 -28.38 2.36 -12.31
N ARG A 165 -28.31 2.80 -11.04
CA ARG A 165 -27.44 2.21 -10.03
C ARG A 165 -27.85 0.78 -9.63
N SER A 166 -29.11 0.40 -9.83
CA SER A 166 -29.61 -0.96 -9.58
C SER A 166 -28.99 -1.99 -10.52
N THR A 167 -28.56 -1.55 -11.70
CA THR A 167 -28.00 -2.41 -12.76
C THR A 167 -26.48 -2.50 -12.73
N ALA A 168 -25.85 -2.00 -11.67
CA ALA A 168 -24.40 -1.96 -11.56
C ALA A 168 -23.82 -3.36 -11.33
N GLU A 169 -22.95 -3.82 -12.22
CA GLU A 169 -22.10 -5.00 -11.98
C GLU A 169 -20.81 -4.54 -11.27
N LEU A 170 -20.53 -5.14 -10.13
CA LEU A 170 -19.46 -4.75 -9.21
C LEU A 170 -18.39 -5.84 -9.16
N ILE A 171 -17.12 -5.42 -9.06
CA ILE A 171 -16.00 -6.29 -8.74
C ILE A 171 -15.30 -5.76 -7.49
N ASP A 172 -14.90 -6.66 -6.60
CA ASP A 172 -14.12 -6.29 -5.42
C ASP A 172 -12.76 -5.74 -5.80
N PHE A 173 -12.49 -4.51 -5.35
CA PHE A 173 -11.25 -3.82 -5.64
C PHE A 173 -10.55 -3.38 -4.36
N GLN A 174 -9.26 -3.69 -4.30
CA GLN A 174 -8.42 -3.36 -3.15
C GLN A 174 -7.15 -2.66 -3.60
N LYS A 175 -6.85 -1.50 -3.01
CA LYS A 175 -5.59 -0.80 -3.27
C LYS A 175 -4.53 -1.33 -2.34
N ILE A 176 -3.53 -2.00 -2.92
CA ILE A 176 -2.35 -2.48 -2.21
C ILE A 176 -1.21 -1.50 -2.47
N ARG A 177 -0.62 -0.96 -1.41
CA ARG A 177 0.62 -0.17 -1.53
C ARG A 177 1.82 -1.09 -1.47
N HIS A 178 2.42 -1.32 -2.63
CA HIS A 178 3.70 -2.02 -2.78
C HIS A 178 4.86 -1.07 -2.55
N VAL A 179 5.86 -1.52 -1.78
CA VAL A 179 7.19 -0.89 -1.76
C VAL A 179 8.22 -1.89 -2.20
N ASN A 180 9.18 -1.34 -2.92
CA ASN A 180 10.18 -2.10 -3.61
C ASN A 180 11.38 -2.40 -2.72
N PHE A 181 11.70 -3.66 -2.54
CA PHE A 181 12.94 -4.09 -1.90
C PHE A 181 13.87 -4.64 -2.98
N SER A 182 14.67 -3.77 -3.59
CA SER A 182 15.73 -4.21 -4.50
C SER A 182 16.96 -4.59 -3.68
N LEU A 183 17.27 -5.88 -3.63
CA LEU A 183 18.60 -6.39 -3.34
C LEU A 183 19.50 -5.98 -4.52
N GLY A 184 20.20 -4.85 -4.54
CA GLY A 184 21.39 -4.60 -3.75
C GLY A 184 21.18 -4.46 -2.25
N GLY A 185 21.24 -5.61 -1.58
CA GLY A 185 21.26 -5.83 -0.12
C GLY A 185 19.90 -5.61 0.53
N GLY A 186 19.32 -6.61 1.16
CA GLY A 186 19.97 -7.59 2.02
C GLY A 186 19.51 -7.13 3.37
N ASP A 187 18.45 -7.77 3.87
CA ASP A 187 17.85 -7.59 5.18
C ASP A 187 18.36 -6.38 5.94
N LYS A 188 17.53 -5.34 6.00
CA LYS A 188 17.55 -4.36 7.07
C LYS A 188 16.37 -3.42 6.87
N MET A 189 15.72 -3.04 7.96
CA MET A 189 15.00 -1.76 8.06
C MET A 189 15.95 -0.54 7.92
N LEU A 190 17.03 -0.70 7.15
CA LEU A 190 18.11 0.22 6.85
C LEU A 190 18.60 -0.16 5.46
N GLN A 191 18.92 0.81 4.62
CA GLN A 191 19.65 0.55 3.37
C GLN A 191 20.92 -0.29 3.65
N LYS A 192 21.55 -0.87 2.62
CA LYS A 192 22.85 -1.57 2.71
C LYS A 192 23.88 -0.87 3.63
N ASP A 193 23.76 0.44 3.75
CA ASP A 193 24.65 1.34 4.50
C ASP A 193 24.19 1.68 5.93
N GLY A 194 23.04 1.18 6.40
CA GLY A 194 22.56 1.49 7.75
C GLY A 194 21.93 2.88 7.90
N ASP A 195 21.62 3.58 6.80
CA ASP A 195 21.17 4.98 6.85
C ASP A 195 19.63 5.11 6.73
N ILE A 196 19.08 6.04 7.50
CA ILE A 196 17.65 6.40 7.57
C ILE A 196 17.38 7.79 6.94
N ASP A 197 18.38 8.42 6.33
CA ASP A 197 18.28 9.79 5.80
C ASP A 197 17.14 9.98 4.79
N GLU A 198 16.93 9.04 3.86
CA GLU A 198 15.84 9.12 2.87
C GLU A 198 14.47 8.96 3.53
N ASP A 199 14.35 8.02 4.48
CA ASP A 199 13.09 7.77 5.20
C ASP A 199 12.67 8.99 6.03
N VAL A 200 13.63 9.63 6.71
CA VAL A 200 13.42 10.88 7.45
C VAL A 200 12.93 11.98 6.50
N ARG A 201 13.59 12.17 5.35
CA ARG A 201 13.17 13.14 4.33
C ARG A 201 11.77 12.84 3.79
N HIS A 202 11.44 11.58 3.56
CA HIS A 202 10.13 11.16 3.09
C HIS A 202 9.03 11.46 4.13
N ARG A 203 9.27 11.17 5.42
CA ARG A 203 8.31 11.48 6.50
C ARG A 203 8.11 12.98 6.71
N ILE A 204 9.18 13.76 6.65
CA ILE A 204 9.09 15.22 6.69
C ILE A 204 8.23 15.73 5.53
N SER A 205 8.44 15.20 4.33
CA SER A 205 7.64 15.55 3.15
C SER A 205 6.16 15.16 3.31
N ALA A 206 5.88 13.99 3.90
CA ALA A 206 4.51 13.58 4.22
C ALA A 206 3.83 14.52 5.23
N GLY A 207 4.57 14.96 6.25
CA GLY A 207 4.09 15.99 7.19
C GLY A 207 3.77 17.31 6.49
N TRP A 208 4.65 17.78 5.60
CA TRP A 208 4.42 18.99 4.80
C TRP A 208 3.22 18.86 3.86
N LEU A 209 2.98 17.69 3.28
CA LEU A 209 1.79 17.47 2.45
C LEU A 209 0.51 17.65 3.27
N LYS A 210 0.46 17.10 4.49
CA LYS A 210 -0.68 17.29 5.42
C LYS A 210 -0.85 18.73 5.84
N TRP A 211 0.25 19.42 6.13
CA TRP A 211 0.24 20.85 6.43
C TRP A 211 -0.34 21.67 5.26
N ARG A 212 0.12 21.41 4.03
CA ARG A 212 -0.28 22.16 2.82
C ARG A 212 -1.75 21.95 2.48
N GLN A 213 -2.30 20.75 2.71
CA GLN A 213 -3.72 20.48 2.50
C GLN A 213 -4.64 21.35 3.36
N ALA A 214 -4.17 21.83 4.51
CA ALA A 214 -4.93 22.64 5.45
C ALA A 214 -4.37 24.06 5.60
N SER A 215 -3.47 24.50 4.71
CA SER A 215 -2.79 25.80 4.83
C SER A 215 -3.77 26.98 4.82
N GLY A 216 -4.89 26.89 4.08
CA GLY A 216 -5.91 27.95 4.06
C GLY A 216 -6.50 28.24 5.44
N VAL A 217 -6.72 27.22 6.26
CA VAL A 217 -7.22 27.36 7.63
C VAL A 217 -6.07 27.62 8.62
N LEU A 218 -4.94 26.95 8.44
CA LEU A 218 -3.82 27.03 9.36
C LEU A 218 -3.05 28.35 9.28
N CYS A 219 -3.11 29.06 8.15
CA CYS A 219 -2.51 30.38 7.99
C CYS A 219 -3.46 31.54 8.37
N ASP A 220 -4.76 31.27 8.60
CA ASP A 220 -5.71 32.31 8.99
C ASP A 220 -5.43 32.78 10.44
N LYS A 221 -5.31 34.09 10.63
CA LYS A 221 -5.09 34.72 11.94
C LYS A 221 -6.31 34.61 12.86
N ARG A 222 -7.51 34.44 12.32
CA ARG A 222 -8.77 34.29 13.07
C ARG A 222 -8.87 32.93 13.78
N VAL A 223 -8.13 31.93 13.30
CA VAL A 223 -8.14 30.58 13.88
C VAL A 223 -7.28 30.57 15.16
N PRO A 224 -7.84 30.15 16.31
CA PRO A 224 -7.09 30.08 17.56
C PRO A 224 -5.86 29.17 17.47
N GLN A 225 -4.73 29.61 18.04
CA GLN A 225 -3.46 28.87 17.96
C GLN A 225 -3.55 27.47 18.58
N LYS A 226 -4.29 27.31 19.68
CA LYS A 226 -4.55 25.99 20.31
C LYS A 226 -5.26 25.01 19.37
N LEU A 227 -6.14 25.51 18.47
CA LEU A 227 -6.81 24.67 17.48
C LEU A 227 -5.85 24.21 16.38
N LYS A 228 -4.94 25.10 15.94
CA LYS A 228 -3.86 24.75 15.01
C LYS A 228 -2.93 23.70 15.61
N GLY A 229 -2.64 23.80 16.91
CA GLY A 229 -1.92 22.79 17.66
C GLY A 229 -2.65 21.45 17.67
N LYS A 230 -3.96 21.43 17.95
CA LYS A 230 -4.76 20.20 17.86
C LYS A 230 -4.69 19.55 16.47
N PHE A 231 -4.74 20.34 15.40
CA PHE A 231 -4.57 19.83 14.03
C PHE A 231 -3.18 19.22 13.83
N TYR A 232 -2.13 19.90 14.28
CA TYR A 232 -0.76 19.38 14.22
C TYR A 232 -0.63 18.01 14.90
N ARG A 233 -1.11 17.91 16.14
CA ARG A 233 -1.07 16.67 16.94
C ARG A 233 -1.82 15.51 16.26
N THR A 234 -2.91 15.81 15.55
CA THR A 234 -3.82 14.80 15.01
C THR A 234 -3.47 14.37 13.58
N ALA A 235 -3.00 15.29 12.73
CA ALA A 235 -2.83 15.03 11.30
C ALA A 235 -1.37 15.09 10.82
N ILE A 236 -0.57 16.02 11.35
CA ILE A 236 0.78 16.28 10.85
C ILE A 236 1.81 15.43 11.61
N ARG A 237 1.80 15.49 12.95
CA ARG A 237 2.75 14.76 13.78
C ARG A 237 2.70 13.25 13.52
N PRO A 238 1.53 12.59 13.42
CA PRO A 238 1.48 11.16 13.11
C PRO A 238 2.02 10.83 11.71
N ALA A 239 1.88 11.73 10.73
CA ALA A 239 2.45 11.54 9.40
C ALA A 239 3.99 11.62 9.41
N MET A 240 4.55 12.50 10.25
CA MET A 240 5.99 12.66 10.44
C MET A 240 6.60 11.53 11.29
N LEU A 241 5.89 11.06 12.32
CA LEU A 241 6.38 10.04 13.25
C LEU A 241 6.04 8.61 12.83
N TYR A 242 5.42 8.40 11.67
CA TYR A 242 5.11 7.05 11.23
C TYR A 242 6.39 6.24 11.00
N GLY A 243 6.50 5.09 11.67
CA GLY A 243 7.63 4.15 11.50
C GLY A 243 8.91 4.52 12.25
N VAL A 244 8.94 5.67 12.96
CA VAL A 244 10.11 6.09 13.76
C VAL A 244 10.44 5.14 14.91
N GLU A 245 9.45 4.35 15.33
CA GLU A 245 9.52 3.38 16.43
C GLU A 245 10.66 2.37 16.25
N CYS A 246 11.05 2.09 15.00
CA CYS A 246 12.07 1.11 14.65
C CYS A 246 13.35 1.75 14.10
N TRP A 247 13.47 3.08 14.09
CA TRP A 247 14.63 3.76 13.51
C TRP A 247 15.78 3.89 14.51
N PRO A 248 17.03 3.54 14.13
CA PRO A 248 18.21 3.92 14.88
C PRO A 248 18.54 5.41 14.66
N THR A 249 17.94 6.30 15.44
CA THR A 249 18.07 7.74 15.21
C THR A 249 19.36 8.31 15.79
N LYS A 250 20.20 8.87 14.91
CA LYS A 250 21.28 9.83 15.23
C LYS A 250 20.72 11.23 15.52
N ARG A 251 21.49 12.06 16.25
CA ARG A 251 21.13 13.47 16.55
C ARG A 251 20.76 14.29 15.32
N ARG A 252 21.44 14.09 14.18
CA ARG A 252 21.14 14.80 12.92
C ARG A 252 19.69 14.60 12.45
N HIS A 253 19.14 13.40 12.59
CA HIS A 253 17.78 13.09 12.10
C HIS A 253 16.72 13.69 13.02
N VAL A 254 16.95 13.63 14.33
CA VAL A 254 16.10 14.29 15.33
C VAL A 254 16.10 15.81 15.11
N GLN A 255 17.27 16.40 14.85
CA GLN A 255 17.39 17.81 14.50
C GLN A 255 16.61 18.16 13.22
N GLN A 256 16.68 17.33 12.17
CA GLN A 256 15.90 17.55 10.93
C GLN A 256 14.39 17.57 11.19
N LEU A 257 13.89 16.62 12.00
CA LEU A 257 12.48 16.59 12.41
C LEU A 257 12.09 17.82 13.23
N SER A 258 12.92 18.21 14.19
CA SER A 258 12.71 19.38 15.05
C SER A 258 12.69 20.70 14.25
N VAL A 259 13.60 20.84 13.28
CA VAL A 259 13.62 22.00 12.37
C VAL A 259 12.36 22.05 11.51
N ALA A 260 11.93 20.90 10.97
CA ALA A 260 10.70 20.83 10.18
C ALA A 260 9.45 21.17 11.01
N GLU A 261 9.33 20.62 12.21
CA GLU A 261 8.25 20.94 13.17
C GLU A 261 8.23 22.45 13.45
N MET A 262 9.35 23.02 13.91
CA MET A 262 9.38 24.44 14.28
C MET A 262 9.08 25.36 13.11
N ARG A 263 9.46 24.99 11.88
CA ARG A 263 9.10 25.75 10.69
C ARG A 263 7.59 25.75 10.45
N MET A 264 6.93 24.60 10.59
CA MET A 264 5.46 24.50 10.46
C MET A 264 4.73 25.28 11.57
N LEU A 265 5.19 25.15 12.83
CA LEU A 265 4.58 25.83 13.98
C LEU A 265 4.74 27.36 13.92
N ARG A 266 5.91 27.85 13.49
CA ARG A 266 6.14 29.27 13.24
C ARG A 266 5.19 29.81 12.18
N TRP A 267 4.99 29.06 11.09
CA TRP A 267 4.05 29.43 10.05
C TRP A 267 2.59 29.47 10.54
N PHE A 268 2.16 28.56 11.42
CA PHE A 268 0.82 28.65 12.06
C PHE A 268 0.60 29.96 12.82
N CYS A 269 1.65 30.42 13.50
CA CYS A 269 1.61 31.64 14.29
C CYS A 269 1.87 32.89 13.46
N GLY A 270 2.20 32.76 12.17
CA GLY A 270 2.63 33.88 11.33
C GLY A 270 3.98 34.48 11.74
N HIS A 271 4.80 33.70 12.46
CA HIS A 271 6.09 34.17 12.96
C HIS A 271 7.22 33.87 12.00
N THR A 272 8.11 34.84 11.84
CA THR A 272 9.34 34.69 11.06
C THR A 272 10.56 34.49 11.96
N ARG A 273 11.74 34.28 11.38
CA ARG A 273 13.00 34.26 12.15
C ARG A 273 13.37 35.64 12.69
N ARG A 274 12.86 36.73 12.10
CA ARG A 274 13.15 38.11 12.52
C ARG A 274 12.50 38.48 13.85
N ASP A 275 11.41 37.80 14.19
CA ASP A 275 10.63 38.06 15.41
C ASP A 275 11.36 37.63 16.69
N ARG A 276 12.46 36.88 16.59
CA ARG A 276 13.33 36.44 17.70
C ARG A 276 12.61 35.74 18.89
N ILE A 277 11.40 35.24 18.68
CA ILE A 277 10.64 34.47 19.68
C ILE A 277 11.31 33.10 19.92
N ARG A 278 11.40 32.65 21.17
CA ARG A 278 12.00 31.36 21.52
C ARG A 278 11.13 30.20 21.05
N ASN A 279 11.74 29.05 20.77
CA ASN A 279 11.00 27.88 20.30
C ASN A 279 10.03 27.33 21.37
N ALA A 280 10.38 27.46 22.66
CA ALA A 280 9.53 27.06 23.78
C ALA A 280 8.22 27.86 23.78
N ASP A 281 8.30 29.20 23.74
CA ASP A 281 7.12 30.08 23.72
C ASP A 281 6.14 29.76 22.58
N ILE A 282 6.65 29.35 21.42
CA ILE A 282 5.80 28.96 20.28
C ILE A 282 5.10 27.64 20.55
N ARG A 283 5.82 26.67 21.12
CA ARG A 283 5.25 25.37 21.49
C ARG A 283 4.17 25.52 22.56
N ASP A 284 4.39 26.38 23.55
CA ASP A 284 3.42 26.66 24.62
C ASP A 284 2.18 27.38 24.09
N LYS A 285 2.37 28.40 23.22
CA LYS A 285 1.24 29.10 22.57
C LYS A 285 0.38 28.17 21.72
N VAL A 286 0.99 27.20 21.05
CA VAL A 286 0.29 26.24 20.19
C VAL A 286 -0.22 25.02 20.98
N GLY A 287 0.34 24.72 22.15
CA GLY A 287 -0.01 23.57 22.99
C GLY A 287 0.52 22.25 22.42
N VAL A 288 1.79 22.23 22.03
CA VAL A 288 2.45 21.06 21.40
C VAL A 288 3.76 20.70 22.07
N ALA A 289 3.88 19.45 22.50
CA ALA A 289 5.14 18.91 23.00
C ALA A 289 6.19 18.79 21.87
N PRO A 290 7.49 18.88 22.20
CA PRO A 290 8.57 18.70 21.23
C PRO A 290 8.50 17.36 20.49
N ILE A 291 8.72 17.39 19.17
CA ILE A 291 8.72 16.16 18.35
C ILE A 291 9.79 15.15 18.77
N GLU A 292 10.91 15.61 19.32
CA GLU A 292 12.00 14.78 19.82
C GLU A 292 11.53 13.86 20.96
N GLU A 293 10.89 14.42 21.97
CA GLU A 293 10.34 13.66 23.10
C GLU A 293 9.25 12.70 22.63
N LYS A 294 8.39 13.14 21.71
CA LYS A 294 7.37 12.27 21.11
C LYS A 294 7.96 11.12 20.31
N LEU A 295 9.07 11.34 19.61
CA LEU A 295 9.78 10.27 18.91
C LEU A 295 10.29 9.22 19.88
N VAL A 296 10.90 9.65 21.00
CA VAL A 296 11.38 8.75 22.06
C VAL A 296 10.22 8.00 22.69
N GLN A 297 9.11 8.68 23.03
CA GLN A 297 7.88 8.06 23.52
C GLN A 297 7.38 6.95 22.59
N HIS A 298 7.33 7.20 21.28
CA HIS A 298 6.93 6.21 20.29
C HIS A 298 7.86 4.99 20.27
N ARG A 299 9.17 5.21 20.27
CA ARG A 299 10.17 4.12 20.30
C ARG A 299 10.10 3.29 21.59
N LEU A 300 9.97 3.93 22.75
CA LEU A 300 9.83 3.23 24.02
C LEU A 300 8.48 2.52 24.15
N ARG A 301 7.40 3.06 23.56
CA ARG A 301 6.11 2.37 23.47
C ARG A 301 6.22 1.07 22.69
N TRP A 302 6.94 1.08 21.57
CA TRP A 302 7.23 -0.11 20.77
C TRP A 302 8.15 -1.09 21.51
N PHE A 303 9.20 -0.60 22.17
CA PHE A 303 10.06 -1.43 23.01
C PHE A 303 9.27 -2.16 24.11
N GLY A 304 8.40 -1.46 24.84
CA GLY A 304 7.55 -2.10 25.83
C GLY A 304 6.59 -3.12 25.21
N HIS A 305 6.09 -2.87 23.99
CA HIS A 305 5.30 -3.87 23.27
C HIS A 305 6.12 -5.14 22.99
N ILE A 306 7.36 -5.00 22.51
CA ILE A 306 8.28 -6.13 22.26
C ILE A 306 8.56 -6.91 23.54
N GLN A 307 8.90 -6.25 24.65
CA GLN A 307 9.25 -6.92 25.92
C GLN A 307 8.11 -7.78 26.48
N ARG A 308 6.86 -7.42 26.21
CA ARG A 308 5.67 -8.16 26.67
C ARG A 308 5.24 -9.30 25.75
N ARG A 309 5.94 -9.52 24.62
CA ARG A 309 5.62 -10.61 23.68
C ARG A 309 6.53 -11.81 23.93
N PRO A 310 6.01 -13.04 23.80
CA PRO A 310 6.80 -14.24 24.01
C PRO A 310 7.96 -14.30 22.99
N PRO A 311 9.12 -14.89 23.34
CA PRO A 311 10.32 -14.93 22.48
C PRO A 311 10.08 -15.52 21.09
N GLU A 312 9.10 -16.42 20.96
CA GLU A 312 8.73 -17.10 19.71
C GLU A 312 7.96 -16.18 18.75
N ALA A 313 7.48 -15.03 19.23
CA ALA A 313 6.67 -14.11 18.44
C ALA A 313 7.48 -13.53 17.26
N PRO A 314 6.88 -13.41 16.05
CA PRO A 314 7.56 -12.87 14.87
C PRO A 314 8.17 -11.47 15.05
N VAL A 315 7.67 -10.68 16.01
CA VAL A 315 8.20 -9.36 16.35
C VAL A 315 9.67 -9.39 16.80
N HIS A 316 10.13 -10.50 17.38
CA HIS A 316 11.54 -10.70 17.76
C HIS A 316 12.40 -11.13 16.58
N LYS A 317 11.81 -11.79 15.56
CA LYS A 317 12.50 -12.19 14.32
C LYS A 317 12.79 -10.98 13.41
N GLY A 318 11.99 -9.92 13.49
CA GLY A 318 12.19 -8.66 12.77
C GLY A 318 13.25 -7.73 13.39
N ILE A 319 13.72 -8.04 14.61
CA ILE A 319 14.84 -7.34 15.25
C ILE A 319 16.10 -8.01 14.71
N LEU A 320 16.83 -7.29 13.85
CA LEU A 320 18.05 -7.74 13.17
C LEU A 320 19.03 -8.41 14.14
N LYS A 321 18.98 -9.74 14.24
CA LYS A 321 20.16 -10.52 14.66
C LYS A 321 21.18 -10.38 13.54
N ARG A 322 22.40 -9.91 13.86
CA ARG A 322 23.50 -9.98 12.90
C ARG A 322 23.69 -11.46 12.55
N ALA A 323 23.77 -11.78 11.26
CA ALA A 323 24.37 -13.05 10.86
C ALA A 323 25.81 -13.06 11.37
N ASP A 324 26.18 -14.10 12.12
CA ASP A 324 27.48 -14.20 12.81
C ASP A 324 28.68 -14.13 11.84
N ASN A 325 28.44 -14.32 10.54
CA ASN A 325 29.46 -14.53 9.51
C ASN A 325 29.78 -13.30 8.62
N ILE A 326 29.37 -12.07 8.97
CA ILE A 326 29.73 -10.87 8.19
C ILE A 326 30.94 -10.17 8.82
N LYS A 327 32.10 -10.21 8.13
CA LYS A 327 33.31 -9.45 8.51
C LYS A 327 32.99 -7.95 8.59
N ARG A 328 33.33 -7.31 9.71
CA ARG A 328 33.13 -5.87 9.93
C ARG A 328 33.99 -5.07 8.96
N GLY A 329 33.42 -4.05 8.33
CA GLY A 329 34.22 -3.03 7.64
C GLY A 329 35.06 -2.22 8.63
N ARG A 330 36.14 -1.59 8.17
CA ARG A 330 36.93 -0.64 8.98
C ARG A 330 36.10 0.63 9.26
N GLY A 331 36.02 1.05 10.52
CA GLY A 331 35.33 2.29 10.94
C GLY A 331 34.43 2.15 12.18
N ARG A 332 33.78 3.26 12.59
CA ARG A 332 32.82 3.28 13.71
C ARG A 332 31.57 2.47 13.34
N PRO A 333 31.11 1.52 14.18
CA PRO A 333 29.90 0.75 13.91
C PRO A 333 28.66 1.64 13.74
N ASN A 334 27.77 1.24 12.84
CA ASN A 334 26.46 1.87 12.69
C ASN A 334 25.64 1.70 13.97
N LEU A 335 24.97 2.78 14.38
CA LEU A 335 24.08 2.80 15.53
C LEU A 335 22.95 1.78 15.32
N THR A 336 22.77 0.89 16.28
CA THR A 336 21.69 -0.10 16.28
C THR A 336 20.45 0.45 16.96
N TRP A 337 19.31 -0.20 16.72
CA TRP A 337 18.05 0.15 17.40
C TRP A 337 18.16 -0.09 18.90
N ASP A 338 18.76 -1.21 19.34
CA ASP A 338 18.99 -1.51 20.76
C ASP A 338 19.86 -0.46 21.46
N GLU A 339 20.93 0.02 20.80
CA GLU A 339 21.75 1.12 21.33
C GLU A 339 20.96 2.42 21.44
N SER A 340 20.04 2.67 20.50
CA SER A 340 19.16 3.85 20.55
C SER A 340 18.17 3.76 21.72
N VAL A 341 17.57 2.59 21.94
CA VAL A 341 16.68 2.35 23.09
C VAL A 341 17.45 2.44 24.41
N LYS A 342 18.64 1.82 24.52
CA LYS A 342 19.48 1.91 25.72
C LYS A 342 19.81 3.36 26.07
N ARG A 343 20.11 4.18 25.06
CA ARG A 343 20.35 5.62 25.25
C ARG A 343 19.10 6.32 25.78
N ASP A 344 17.94 6.08 25.18
CA ASP A 344 16.69 6.71 25.63
C ASP A 344 16.31 6.32 27.06
N LEU A 345 16.42 5.03 27.42
CA LEU A 345 16.16 4.54 28.78
C LEU A 345 17.07 5.22 29.80
N LYS A 346 18.34 5.43 29.44
CA LYS A 346 19.31 6.15 30.27
C LYS A 346 18.97 7.63 30.39
N GLU A 347 18.64 8.29 29.27
CA GLU A 347 18.29 9.72 29.25
C GLU A 347 17.00 10.01 30.04
N TRP A 348 16.03 9.09 30.03
CA TRP A 348 14.75 9.24 30.76
C TRP A 348 14.77 8.59 32.14
N ASN A 349 15.87 7.96 32.54
CA ASN A 349 16.03 7.24 33.80
C ASN A 349 14.93 6.18 34.06
N ILE A 350 14.60 5.40 33.01
CA ILE A 350 13.56 4.36 33.07
C ILE A 350 14.20 2.98 33.11
N SER A 351 13.84 2.16 34.11
CA SER A 351 14.27 0.75 34.16
C SER A 351 13.61 -0.07 33.05
N LYS A 352 14.40 -0.94 32.42
CA LYS A 352 13.90 -1.89 31.40
C LYS A 352 12.84 -2.85 31.97
N GLU A 353 12.95 -3.22 33.24
CA GLU A 353 12.05 -4.17 33.91
C GLU A 353 10.63 -3.63 34.05
N LEU A 354 10.49 -2.30 34.14
CA LEU A 354 9.21 -1.61 34.17
C LEU A 354 8.36 -1.89 32.91
N ALA A 355 8.99 -2.32 31.80
CA ALA A 355 8.28 -2.63 30.56
C ALA A 355 7.28 -3.79 30.70
N VAL A 356 7.42 -4.65 31.72
CA VAL A 356 6.48 -5.75 31.98
C VAL A 356 5.12 -5.21 32.43
N ASP A 357 5.11 -4.24 33.34
CA ASP A 357 3.87 -3.56 33.75
C ASP A 357 3.43 -2.54 32.70
N ARG A 358 2.33 -2.84 32.02
CA ARG A 358 1.77 -1.97 30.98
C ARG A 358 1.34 -0.60 31.53
N SER A 359 0.85 -0.54 32.76
CA SER A 359 0.29 0.68 33.35
C SER A 359 1.41 1.63 33.77
N ALA A 360 2.35 1.15 34.58
CA ALA A 360 3.53 1.91 34.98
C ALA A 360 4.40 2.30 33.78
N TRP A 361 4.57 1.40 32.78
CA TRP A 361 5.28 1.74 31.54
C TRP A 361 4.64 2.90 30.79
N ARG A 362 3.30 2.88 30.64
CA ARG A 362 2.58 3.95 29.94
C ARG A 362 2.73 5.30 30.64
N LEU A 363 2.71 5.31 31.97
CA LEU A 363 2.90 6.53 32.77
C LEU A 363 4.34 7.04 32.63
N ALA A 364 5.33 6.16 32.77
CA ALA A 364 6.75 6.52 32.71
C ALA A 364 7.17 7.10 31.35
N ILE A 365 6.62 6.58 30.25
CA ILE A 365 6.96 7.07 28.90
C ILE A 365 6.05 8.23 28.43
N ASN A 366 5.10 8.68 29.25
CA ASN A 366 4.12 9.66 28.80
C ASN A 366 4.72 11.05 28.68
N VAL A 367 4.72 11.59 27.46
CA VAL A 367 5.05 13.00 27.22
C VAL A 367 3.75 13.78 27.19
N PRO A 368 3.43 14.60 28.21
CA PRO A 368 2.23 15.42 28.22
C PRO A 368 2.31 16.50 27.13
N GLU A 369 1.15 16.98 26.66
CA GLU A 369 1.12 18.20 25.83
C GLU A 369 0.98 19.41 26.77
N PRO A 370 1.59 20.57 26.45
CA PRO A 370 1.44 21.81 27.21
C PRO A 370 0.01 22.37 27.23
#